data_AF-A0A1N5WDU5-F1
#
_entry.id   AF-A0A1N5WDU5-F1
#
_cell.length_a   1.000
_cell.length_b   1.000
_cell.length_c   1.000
_cell.angle_alpha   90.00
_cell.angle_beta   90.00
_cell.angle_gamma   90.00
#
_symmetry.space_group_name_H-M   'P 1'
#
loop_
_entity.id
_entity.type
_entity.pdbx_description
1 polymer ?
#
loop_
_entity_poly.entity_id
_entity_poly.type
_entity_poly.pdbx_seq_one_letter_code
_entity_poly.pdbx_strand_id
1 'polypeptide(L)' 'MGEHARKIDISGVKVAFVRNFPSHPLSKILLSEPDSVTGEELLAKAQTWLAFFHGEKENE' A
#
# COMPACT_ATOMS: atom_id res chain seq x y z
N MET A 1 11.73 -22.74 13.40
CA MET A 1 12.34 -21.51 13.94
C MET A 1 11.40 -20.37 13.58
N GLY A 2 10.67 -19.83 14.54
CA GLY A 2 9.77 -18.69 14.28
C GLY A 2 10.60 -17.43 14.19
N GLU A 3 11.08 -17.10 13.00
CA GLU A 3 11.64 -15.77 12.74
C GLU A 3 10.54 -14.75 13.02
N HIS A 4 10.78 -13.88 13.99
CA HIS A 4 9.99 -12.66 14.15
C HIS A 4 10.11 -11.90 12.83
N ALA A 5 9.12 -12.06 11.95
CA ALA A 5 9.09 -11.39 10.65
C ALA A 5 9.27 -9.89 10.89
N ARG A 6 10.43 -9.36 10.44
CA ARG A 6 10.83 -7.98 10.68
C ARG A 6 9.74 -7.07 10.15
N LYS A 7 9.11 -6.29 11.04
CA LYS A 7 8.11 -5.31 10.65
C LYS A 7 8.79 -4.12 9.98
N ILE A 8 8.19 -3.67 8.90
CA ILE A 8 8.56 -2.52 8.10
C ILE A 8 7.49 -1.46 8.35
N ASP A 9 7.92 -0.27 8.79
CA ASP A 9 7.03 0.87 8.91
C ASP A 9 6.77 1.48 7.52
N ILE A 10 5.50 1.61 7.17
CA ILE A 10 5.04 2.17 5.89
C ILE A 10 4.22 3.45 6.08
N SER A 11 4.10 3.95 7.30
CA SER A 11 3.33 5.16 7.64
C SER A 11 3.75 6.35 6.78
N GLY A 12 5.05 6.54 6.58
CA GLY A 12 5.61 7.62 5.76
C GLY A 12 5.18 7.54 4.30
N VAL A 13 5.13 6.33 3.72
CA VAL A 13 4.69 6.12 2.33
C VAL A 13 3.20 6.41 2.19
N LYS A 14 2.38 5.91 3.12
CA LYS A 14 0.92 6.14 3.15
C LYS A 14 0.62 7.64 3.20
N VAL A 15 1.23 8.36 4.13
CA VAL A 15 1.01 9.81 4.32
C VAL A 15 1.50 10.60 3.11
N ALA A 16 2.69 10.26 2.59
CA ALA A 16 3.23 10.94 1.41
C ALA A 16 2.34 10.75 0.18
N PHE A 17 1.84 9.54 -0.05
CA PHE A 17 0.94 9.27 -1.19
C PHE A 17 -0.37 10.04 -1.05
N VAL A 18 -1.04 9.94 0.10
CA VAL A 18 -2.33 10.62 0.37
C VAL A 18 -2.20 12.14 0.23
N ARG A 19 -1.08 12.72 0.68
CA ARG A 19 -0.81 14.16 0.55
C ARG A 19 -0.69 14.60 -0.90
N ASN A 20 -0.06 13.80 -1.75
CA ASN A 20 0.13 14.14 -3.17
C ASN A 20 -1.08 13.78 -4.04
N PHE A 21 -1.84 12.76 -3.66
CA PHE A 21 -2.95 12.21 -4.45
C PHE A 21 -4.24 12.02 -3.63
N PRO A 22 -4.78 13.06 -2.97
CA PRO A 22 -5.87 12.91 -2.00
C PRO A 22 -7.18 12.34 -2.60
N SER A 23 -7.43 12.58 -3.89
CA SER A 23 -8.63 12.09 -4.58
C SER A 23 -8.48 10.73 -5.25
N HIS A 24 -7.26 10.16 -5.27
CA HIS A 24 -7.01 8.88 -5.95
C HIS A 24 -7.63 7.72 -5.14
N PRO A 25 -8.28 6.73 -5.78
CA PRO A 25 -8.91 5.59 -5.07
C PRO A 25 -7.94 4.86 -4.13
N LEU A 26 -6.70 4.65 -4.59
CA LEU A 26 -5.61 4.07 -3.80
C LEU A 26 -5.33 4.81 -2.48
N SER A 27 -5.58 6.12 -2.37
CA SER A 27 -5.40 6.87 -1.12
C SER A 27 -6.34 6.39 -0.02
N LYS A 28 -7.58 6.02 -0.34
CA LYS A 28 -8.53 5.45 0.64
C LYS A 28 -8.10 4.06 1.09
N ILE A 29 -7.59 3.25 0.16
CA ILE A 29 -7.06 1.91 0.44
C ILE A 29 -5.86 2.04 1.37
N LEU A 30 -4.86 2.86 1.00
CA LEU A 30 -3.66 3.07 1.80
C LEU A 30 -3.97 3.58 3.20
N LEU A 31 -4.93 4.49 3.40
CA LEU A 31 -5.30 4.96 4.74
C LEU A 31 -5.87 3.86 5.64
N SER A 32 -6.45 2.80 5.06
CA SER A 32 -7.05 1.69 5.80
C SER A 32 -6.04 0.59 6.17
N GLU A 33 -4.82 0.66 5.64
CA GLU A 33 -3.76 -0.33 5.89
C GLU A 33 -3.07 -0.11 7.25
N PRO A 34 -2.53 -1.15 7.90
CA PRO A 34 -1.72 -0.96 9.10
C PRO A 34 -0.44 -0.17 8.80
N ASP A 35 0.07 0.57 9.78
CA ASP A 35 1.30 1.36 9.64
C ASP A 35 2.57 0.50 9.60
N SER A 36 2.50 -0.75 10.07
CA SER A 36 3.62 -1.68 10.07
C SER A 36 3.20 -3.03 9.55
N VAL A 37 3.94 -3.54 8.56
CA VAL A 37 3.70 -4.82 7.88
C VAL A 37 4.99 -5.64 7.83
N THR A 38 4.89 -6.95 7.72
CA THR A 38 6.03 -7.81 7.41
C THR A 38 6.47 -7.64 5.95
N GLY A 39 7.66 -8.11 5.60
CA GLY A 39 8.15 -8.06 4.22
C GLY A 39 7.24 -8.80 3.23
N GLU A 40 6.68 -9.94 3.62
CA GLU A 40 5.75 -10.72 2.80
C GLU A 40 4.42 -9.98 2.61
N GLU A 41 3.86 -9.42 3.68
CA GLU A 41 2.65 -8.60 3.61
C GLU A 41 2.86 -7.35 2.74
N LEU A 42 4.03 -6.71 2.84
CA LEU A 42 4.37 -5.56 2.00
C LEU A 42 4.40 -5.94 0.52
N LEU A 43 5.05 -7.05 0.17
CA LEU A 43 5.12 -7.51 -1.22
C LEU A 43 3.72 -7.82 -1.78
N ALA A 44 2.92 -8.57 -1.04
CA ALA A 44 1.55 -8.91 -1.44
C ALA A 44 0.68 -7.65 -1.61
N LYS A 45 0.73 -6.71 -0.66
CA LYS A 45 -0.03 -5.47 -0.72
C LYS A 45 0.44 -4.56 -1.86
N ALA A 46 1.75 -4.44 -2.09
CA ALA A 46 2.30 -3.63 -3.18
C ALA A 46 1.80 -4.12 -4.55
N GLN A 47 1.71 -5.43 -4.78
CA GLN A 47 1.14 -5.98 -6.01
C GLN A 47 -0.34 -5.58 -6.17
N THR A 48 -1.14 -5.67 -5.09
CA THR A 48 -2.53 -5.21 -5.10
C THR A 48 -2.63 -3.70 -5.38
N TRP A 49 -1.82 -2.88 -4.73
CA TRP A 49 -1.82 -1.42 -4.92
C TRP A 49 -1.45 -1.03 -6.35
N LEU A 50 -0.46 -1.70 -6.96
CA LEU A 50 -0.08 -1.48 -8.35
C LEU A 50 -1.21 -1.87 -9.32
N ALA A 51 -1.92 -2.97 -9.04
CA ALA A 51 -3.09 -3.35 -9.83
C ALA A 51 -4.19 -2.27 -9.78
N PHE A 52 -4.47 -1.71 -8.59
CA PHE A 52 -5.41 -0.58 -8.46
C PHE A 52 -4.91 0.71 -9.13
N PHE A 53 -3.60 0.94 -9.13
CA PHE A 53 -3.00 2.11 -9.77
C PHE A 53 -3.05 2.04 -11.31
N HIS A 54 -2.91 0.84 -11.88
CA HIS A 54 -2.93 0.62 -13.33
C HIS A 54 -4.34 0.36 -13.89
N GLY A 55 -5.25 -0.16 -13.06
CA GLY A 55 -6.60 -0.57 -13.45
C GLY A 55 -7.55 0.56 -13.86
N GLU A 56 -7.18 1.84 -13.70
CA GLU A 56 -7.98 2.96 -14.22
C GLU A 56 -7.80 3.20 -15.74
N LYS A 57 -7.01 2.37 -16.46
CA LYS A 57 -6.74 2.56 -17.90
C LYS A 57 -7.31 1.51 -18.87
N GLU A 58 -8.02 0.48 -18.42
CA GLU A 58 -8.58 -0.56 -19.32
C GLU A 58 -10.11 -0.60 -19.28
N ASN A 59 -10.75 0.56 -19.44
CA ASN A 59 -12.18 0.62 -19.76
C ASN A 59 -12.43 1.71 -20.81
N GLU A 60 -11.88 1.50 -22.00
CA GLU A 60 -12.34 2.12 -23.25
C GLU A 60 -12.27 1.08 -24.38
#